data_AF-A0A0S8FNN3-F1
#
_entry.id   AF-A0A0S8FNN3-F1
#
_cell.length_a   1.000
_cell.length_b   1.000
_cell.length_c   1.000
_cell.angle_alpha   90.00
_cell.angle_beta   90.00
_cell.angle_gamma   90.00
#
_symmetry.space_group_name_H-M   'P 1'
#
loop_
_entity.id
_entity.type
_entity.pdbx_description
1 polymer ?
#
loop_
_entity_poly.entity_id
_entity_poly.type
_entity_poly.pdbx_seq_one_letter_code
_entity_poly.pdbx_strand_id
1 'polypeptide(L)' 'MTGSSFGGVDFGKLFVSIDAMDTEGFLGFIAPDAEFRFGSTLPVQGHAGIRAAVDGFFSSFAALS' A
#
# COMPACT_ATOMS: atom_id res chain seq x y z
N MET A 1 -5.24 -6.07 18.62
CA MET A 1 -5.55 -6.98 17.50
C MET A 1 -4.25 -7.73 17.20
N THR A 2 -4.09 -8.98 17.65
CA THR A 2 -2.88 -9.77 17.38
C THR A 2 -2.98 -10.31 15.97
N GLY A 3 -2.35 -9.64 15.01
CA GLY A 3 -2.39 -10.00 13.60
C GLY A 3 -1.78 -11.39 13.35
N SER A 4 -2.50 -12.24 12.64
CA SER A 4 -1.97 -13.52 12.16
C SER A 4 -0.75 -13.25 11.28
N SER A 5 0.38 -13.87 11.59
CA SER A 5 1.59 -13.80 10.76
C SER A 5 1.70 -15.01 9.85
N PHE A 6 2.00 -14.82 8.56
CA PHE A 6 2.32 -15.92 7.65
C PHE A 6 3.65 -15.62 6.94
N GLY A 7 4.58 -16.58 6.93
CA GLY A 7 5.88 -16.41 6.27
C GLY A 7 6.71 -15.21 6.77
N GLY A 8 6.51 -14.76 8.01
CA GLY A 8 7.19 -13.59 8.58
C GLY A 8 6.53 -12.24 8.28
N VAL A 9 5.43 -12.22 7.52
CA VAL A 9 4.64 -11.02 7.26
C VAL A 9 3.63 -10.80 8.38
N ASP A 10 3.62 -9.62 8.98
CA ASP A 10 2.64 -9.17 9.97
C ASP A 10 1.49 -8.42 9.26
N PHE A 11 0.40 -9.13 8.98
CA PHE A 11 -0.76 -8.53 8.29
C PHE A 11 -1.46 -7.47 9.14
N GLY A 12 -1.35 -7.52 10.47
CA GLY A 12 -1.91 -6.49 11.35
C GLY A 12 -1.26 -5.14 11.08
N LYS A 13 0.07 -5.11 10.98
CA LYS A 13 0.81 -3.88 10.64
C LYS A 13 0.56 -3.41 9.21
N LEU A 14 0.40 -4.33 8.25
CA LEU A 14 0.02 -3.97 6.88
C LEU A 14 -1.31 -3.20 6.86
N PHE A 15 -2.36 -3.74 7.48
CA PHE A 15 -3.66 -3.07 7.48
C PHE A 15 -3.62 -1.74 8.24
N VAL A 16 -2.87 -1.65 9.35
CA VAL A 16 -2.66 -0.39 10.07
C VAL A 16 -2.01 0.68 9.17
N SER A 17 -1.01 0.32 8.34
CA SER A 17 -0.41 1.29 7.41
C SER A 17 -1.40 1.80 6.36
N ILE A 18 -2.32 0.95 5.89
CA ILE A 18 -3.35 1.33 4.92
C ILE A 18 -4.36 2.29 5.56
N ASP A 19 -4.87 1.94 6.74
CA ASP A 19 -5.83 2.78 7.48
C ASP A 19 -5.23 4.15 7.86
N ALA A 20 -3.93 4.19 8.15
CA ALA A 20 -3.20 5.41 8.46
C ALA A 20 -2.80 6.24 7.24
N MET A 21 -3.11 5.79 6.02
CA MET A 21 -2.62 6.40 4.76
C MET A 21 -1.09 6.54 4.71
N ASP A 22 -0.37 5.58 5.29
CA ASP A 22 1.09 5.55 5.37
C ASP A 22 1.67 4.77 4.17
N THR A 23 1.98 5.49 3.09
CA THR A 23 2.54 4.92 1.86
C THR A 23 3.85 4.17 2.09
N GLU A 24 4.77 4.70 2.91
CA GLU A 24 6.06 4.05 3.14
C GLU A 24 5.91 2.82 4.03
N GLY A 25 5.04 2.88 5.04
CA GLY A 25 4.65 1.73 5.85
C GLY A 25 4.08 0.60 4.98
N PHE A 26 3.18 0.94 4.05
CA PHE A 26 2.61 -0.01 3.09
C PHE A 26 3.68 -0.62 2.16
N LEU A 27 4.55 0.20 1.57
CA LEU A 27 5.61 -0.25 0.67
C LEU A 27 6.62 -1.20 1.34
N GLY A 28 6.80 -1.09 2.66
CA GLY A 28 7.61 -2.02 3.44
C GLY A 28 7.14 -3.49 3.38
N PHE A 29 5.89 -3.74 2.99
CA PHE A 29 5.34 -5.08 2.80
C PHE A 29 5.39 -5.57 1.34
N ILE A 30 5.85 -4.74 0.41
CA ILE A 30 5.81 -5.01 -1.03
C ILE A 30 7.24 -5.27 -1.54
N ALA A 31 7.42 -6.26 -2.41
CA ALA A 31 8.71 -6.51 -3.04
C ALA A 31 9.17 -5.28 -3.88
N PRO A 32 10.47 -4.95 -3.91
CA PRO A 32 10.97 -3.75 -4.61
C PRO A 32 10.58 -3.68 -6.10
N ASP A 33 10.48 -4.84 -6.75
CA ASP A 33 10.17 -5.06 -8.17
C ASP A 33 8.74 -5.56 -8.41
N ALA A 34 7.84 -5.42 -7.42
CA ALA A 34 6.46 -5.88 -7.56
C ALA A 34 5.69 -5.12 -8.65
N GLU A 35 4.77 -5.83 -9.28
CA GLU A 35 3.69 -5.25 -10.08
C GLU A 35 2.48 -4.97 -9.17
N PHE A 36 1.93 -3.77 -9.27
CA PHE A 36 0.77 -3.34 -8.49
C PHE A 36 -0.33 -2.84 -9.41
N ARG A 37 -1.58 -3.18 -9.08
CA ARG A 37 -2.75 -2.71 -9.80
C ARG A 37 -3.87 -2.41 -8.82
N PHE A 38 -4.46 -1.21 -8.93
CA PHE A 38 -5.63 -0.84 -8.15
C PHE A 38 -6.87 -0.72 -9.03
N GLY A 39 -7.91 -1.48 -8.71
CA GLY A 39 -9.16 -1.49 -9.46
C GLY A 39 -8.96 -1.84 -10.95
N SER A 40 -9.51 -1.00 -11.83
CA SER A 40 -9.43 -1.19 -13.29
C SER A 40 -8.22 -0.52 -13.95
N THR A 41 -7.37 0.19 -13.19
CA THR A 41 -6.22 0.94 -13.73
C THR A 41 -5.17 0.02 -14.37
N LEU A 42 -4.28 0.60 -15.18
CA LEU A 42 -3.11 -0.12 -15.70
C LEU A 42 -2.15 -0.47 -14.55
N PRO A 43 -1.48 -1.63 -14.60
CA PRO A 43 -0.49 -1.98 -13.59
C PRO A 43 0.71 -1.02 -13.62
N VAL A 44 1.27 -0.77 -12.44
CA VAL A 44 2.52 -0.02 -12.25
C VAL A 44 3.60 -0.93 -11.70
N GLN A 45 4.85 -0.61 -12.01
CA GLN A 45 6.01 -1.44 -11.68
C GLN A 45 6.90 -0.79 -10.64
N GLY A 46 7.31 -1.58 -9.65
CA GLY A 46 8.28 -1.25 -8.62
C GLY A 46 7.83 -0.14 -7.67
N HIS A 47 8.54 -0.01 -6.55
CA HIS A 47 8.18 0.92 -5.47
C HIS A 47 7.94 2.36 -5.93
N ALA A 48 8.67 2.86 -6.93
CA ALA A 48 8.47 4.20 -7.44
C ALA A 48 7.08 4.39 -8.08
N GLY A 49 6.65 3.44 -8.92
CA GLY A 49 5.32 3.48 -9.54
C GLY A 49 4.21 3.26 -8.52
N ILE A 50 4.42 2.32 -7.59
CA ILE A 50 3.46 2.00 -6.53
C ILE A 50 3.25 3.20 -5.61
N ARG A 51 4.33 3.86 -5.18
CA ARG A 51 4.28 5.08 -4.36
C ARG A 51 3.41 6.15 -4.99
N ALA A 52 3.69 6.49 -6.25
CA ALA A 52 2.93 7.52 -6.97
C ALA A 52 1.44 7.17 -7.10
N ALA A 53 1.11 5.90 -7.35
CA ALA A 53 -0.28 5.44 -7.43
C ALA A 53 -1.00 5.52 -6.08
N VAL A 54 -0.35 5.08 -5.00
CA VAL A 54 -0.90 5.06 -3.65
C VAL A 54 -1.06 6.47 -3.07
N ASP A 55 -0.04 7.34 -3.21
CA ASP A 55 -0.13 8.75 -2.81
C ASP A 55 -1.26 9.47 -3.55
N GLY A 56 -1.37 9.24 -4.86
CA GLY A 56 -2.46 9.77 -5.67
C GLY A 56 -3.84 9.31 -5.17
N PHE A 57 -3.97 8.02 -4.83
CA PHE A 57 -5.20 7.47 -4.26
C PHE A 57 -5.54 8.10 -2.90
N PHE A 58 -4.59 8.19 -1.96
CA PHE A 58 -4.83 8.80 -0.65
C PHE A 58 -5.20 10.29 -0.77
N SER A 59 -4.57 11.03 -1.69
CA SER A 59 -4.92 12.43 -1.94
C SER A 59 -6.37 12.62 -2.41
N SER A 60 -6.96 11.62 -3.07
CA SER A 60 -8.36 11.67 -3.52
C SER A 60 -9.37 11.65 -2.37
N PHE A 61 -9.05 11.02 -1.23
CA PHE A 61 -9.90 11.03 -0.04
C PHE A 61 -9.76 12.32 0.77
N ALA A 62 -8.56 12.91 0.82
CA ALA A 62 -8.33 14.19 1.47
C ALA A 62 -9.15 15.33 0.83
N ALA A 63 -9.51 15.21 -0.45
CA ALA A 63 -10.36 16.16 -1.15
C ALA A 63 -11.87 16.03 -0.82
N LEU A 64 -12.28 15.02 -0.04
CA LEU A 64 -13.67 14.77 0.35
C LEU A 64 -14.02 15.26 1.78
N SER A 65 -13.08 15.91 2.48
CA SER A 65 -13.31 16.56 3.79
C SER A 65 -13.34 18.07 3.67
#